data_AF-A0A2M7LIY9-F1
#
_entry.id   AF-A0A2M7LIY9-F1
#
_cell.length_a   1.000
_cell.length_b   1.000
_cell.length_c   1.000
_cell.angle_alpha   90.00
_cell.angle_beta   90.00
_cell.angle_gamma   90.00
#
_symmetry.space_group_name_H-M   'P 1'
#
loop_
_entity.id
_entity.type
_entity.pdbx_description
1 polymer ?
#
loop_
_entity_poly.entity_id
_entity_poly.type
_entity_poly.pdbx_seq_one_letter_code
_entity_poly.pdbx_strand_id
1 'polypeptide(L)'
;MLPPSVKQTLWSYDTDKIDKTKDKRLIISQVLNFGSKDATDWAINNYGKKIIKTVAMSIPKGQWGKKSLNYWSLILGFDQNQIKPRFN
;
A
#
# COMPACT_ATOMS: atom_id res chain seq x y z
N MET A 1 -4.51 -15.71 7.11
CA MET A 1 -4.04 -14.79 8.18
C MET A 1 -2.96 -13.87 7.61
N LEU A 2 -2.82 -12.66 8.17
CA LEU A 2 -1.76 -11.72 7.78
C LEU A 2 -0.47 -12.03 8.57
N PRO A 3 0.71 -11.97 7.93
CA PRO A 3 1.98 -12.17 8.64
C PRO A 3 2.27 -11.00 9.58
N PRO A 4 3.13 -11.19 10.60
CA PRO A 4 3.47 -10.15 11.57
C PRO A 4 3.97 -8.84 10.94
N SER A 5 4.82 -8.93 9.91
CA SER A 5 5.36 -7.76 9.20
C SER A 5 4.28 -6.89 8.55
N VAL A 6 3.18 -7.49 8.08
CA VAL A 6 2.03 -6.76 7.52
C VAL A 6 1.14 -6.21 8.64
N LYS A 7 0.89 -7.01 9.68
CA LYS A 7 0.10 -6.56 10.86
C LYS A 7 0.72 -5.32 11.51
N GLN A 8 2.05 -5.24 11.57
CA GLN A 8 2.77 -4.07 12.08
C GLN A 8 2.46 -2.78 11.33
N THR A 9 2.01 -2.82 10.08
CA THR A 9 1.62 -1.61 9.31
C THR A 9 0.19 -1.15 9.61
N LEU A 10 -0.57 -1.94 10.38
CA LEU A 10 -2.00 -1.78 10.62
C LEU A 10 -2.30 -1.41 12.08
N TRP A 11 -1.38 -0.72 12.77
CA TRP A 11 -1.48 -0.40 14.20
C TRP A 11 -2.75 0.38 14.61
N SER A 12 -3.37 1.09 13.67
CA SER A 12 -4.63 1.82 13.89
C SER A 12 -5.88 0.98 13.66
N TYR A 13 -5.74 -0.31 13.34
CA TYR A 13 -6.85 -1.19 12.97
C TYR A 13 -6.89 -2.44 13.83
N ASP A 14 -8.10 -2.95 14.04
CA ASP A 14 -8.33 -4.27 14.61
C ASP A 14 -7.95 -5.35 13.58
N THR A 15 -6.75 -5.90 13.70
CA THR A 15 -6.21 -6.83 12.70
C THR A 15 -6.96 -8.16 12.63
N ASP A 16 -7.76 -8.49 13.64
CA ASP A 16 -8.54 -9.73 13.66
C ASP A 16 -9.82 -9.62 12.81
N LYS A 17 -10.24 -8.40 12.50
CA LYS A 17 -11.36 -8.11 11.59
C LYS A 17 -10.94 -7.88 10.14
N ILE A 18 -9.64 -7.84 9.86
CA ILE A 18 -9.13 -7.57 8.52
C ILE A 18 -9.18 -8.84 7.65
N ASP A 19 -9.92 -8.75 6.55
CA ASP A 19 -9.99 -9.78 5.53
C ASP A 19 -9.00 -9.46 4.39
N LYS A 20 -8.09 -10.41 4.13
CA LYS A 20 -7.03 -10.29 3.12
C LYS A 20 -7.55 -9.88 1.73
N THR A 21 -8.74 -10.32 1.35
CA THR A 21 -9.30 -10.12 0.01
C THR A 21 -10.15 -8.86 -0.04
N LYS A 22 -11.07 -8.69 0.93
CA LYS A 22 -11.98 -7.55 1.00
C LYS A 22 -11.24 -6.26 1.31
N ASP A 23 -10.27 -6.30 2.22
CA ASP A 23 -9.52 -5.13 2.69
C ASP A 23 -8.19 -4.94 1.96
N LYS A 24 -8.00 -5.57 0.79
CA LYS A 24 -6.75 -5.49 0.01
C LYS A 24 -6.26 -4.06 -0.21
N ARG A 25 -7.17 -3.10 -0.46
CA ARG A 25 -6.82 -1.69 -0.69
C ARG A 25 -6.18 -1.09 0.55
N LEU A 26 -6.77 -1.32 1.72
CA LEU A 26 -6.22 -0.88 3.01
C LEU A 26 -4.84 -1.50 3.24
N ILE A 27 -4.73 -2.83 3.15
CA ILE A 27 -3.49 -3.57 3.40
C ILE A 27 -2.37 -3.04 2.51
N ILE A 28 -2.60 -2.95 1.20
CA ILE A 28 -1.60 -2.47 0.25
C ILE A 28 -1.22 -1.02 0.56
N SER A 29 -2.19 -0.14 0.85
CA SER A 29 -1.91 1.27 1.13
C SER A 29 -1.04 1.47 2.36
N GLN A 30 -1.30 0.69 3.43
CA GLN A 30 -0.51 0.72 4.65
C GLN A 30 0.88 0.12 4.46
N VAL A 31 0.99 -1.02 3.76
CA VAL A 31 2.27 -1.66 3.47
C VAL A 31 3.16 -0.77 2.60
N LEU A 32 2.62 -0.12 1.57
CA LEU A 32 3.43 0.76 0.71
C LEU A 32 3.91 2.01 1.45
N ASN A 33 3.15 2.52 2.43
CA ASN A 33 3.56 3.68 3.21
C ASN A 33 4.55 3.34 4.33
N PHE A 34 4.34 2.22 5.03
CA PHE A 34 4.96 1.95 6.33
C PHE A 34 5.61 0.57 6.44
N GLY A 35 5.49 -0.27 5.41
CA GLY A 35 5.97 -1.65 5.44
C GLY A 35 7.48 -1.80 5.35
N SER A 36 7.99 -2.84 6.00
CA SER A 36 9.34 -3.35 5.76
C SER A 36 9.43 -4.06 4.41
N LYS A 37 10.65 -4.43 3.99
CA LYS A 37 10.88 -5.25 2.79
C LYS A 37 10.02 -6.52 2.81
N ASP A 38 10.01 -7.25 3.92
CA ASP A 38 9.22 -8.48 4.05
C ASP A 38 7.71 -8.25 3.87
N ALA A 39 7.18 -7.16 4.41
CA ALA A 39 5.77 -6.80 4.24
C ALA A 39 5.45 -6.49 2.77
N THR A 40 6.35 -5.75 2.11
CA THR A 40 6.19 -5.35 0.71
C THR A 40 6.33 -6.54 -0.25
N ASP A 41 7.29 -7.44 -0.01
CA ASP A 41 7.47 -8.68 -0.77
C ASP A 41 6.25 -9.59 -0.61
N TRP A 42 5.73 -9.72 0.62
CA TRP A 42 4.50 -10.47 0.87
C TRP A 42 3.33 -9.88 0.07
N ALA A 43 3.13 -8.56 0.11
CA ALA A 43 2.03 -7.93 -0.61
C ALA A 43 2.16 -8.12 -2.13
N ILE A 44 3.37 -7.96 -2.69
CA ILE A 44 3.63 -8.18 -4.12
C ILE A 44 3.37 -9.63 -4.52
N ASN A 45 3.80 -10.61 -3.72
CA ASN A 45 3.60 -12.02 -4.01
C ASN A 45 2.12 -12.44 -3.90
N ASN A 46 1.36 -11.83 -2.98
CA ASN A 46 -0.02 -12.20 -2.73
C ASN A 46 -1.03 -11.51 -3.65
N TYR A 47 -0.75 -10.27 -4.08
CA TYR A 47 -1.68 -9.48 -4.90
C TYR A 47 -1.18 -9.26 -6.33
N GLY A 48 0.12 -9.43 -6.58
CA GLY A 48 0.72 -9.20 -7.89
C GLY A 48 0.97 -7.71 -8.18
N LYS A 49 2.05 -7.44 -8.94
CA LYS A 49 2.52 -6.08 -9.25
C LYS A 49 1.45 -5.21 -9.92
N LYS A 50 0.61 -5.78 -10.80
CA LYS A 50 -0.46 -5.03 -11.48
C LYS A 50 -1.47 -4.44 -10.50
N ILE A 51 -1.97 -5.24 -9.55
CA ILE A 51 -2.93 -4.80 -8.54
C ILE A 51 -2.27 -3.81 -7.59
N ILE A 52 -1.03 -4.07 -7.16
CA ILE A 52 -0.26 -3.15 -6.31
C ILE A 52 -0.15 -1.77 -6.97
N LYS A 53 0.22 -1.71 -8.26
CA LYS A 53 0.30 -0.45 -9.02
C LYS A 53 -1.05 0.26 -9.12
N THR A 54 -2.12 -0.47 -9.45
CA THR A 54 -3.47 0.12 -9.50
C THR A 54 -3.88 0.72 -8.15
N VAL A 55 -3.61 0.04 -7.04
CA VAL A 55 -3.90 0.58 -5.71
C VAL A 55 -3.01 1.79 -5.41
N ALA A 56 -1.71 1.72 -5.68
CA ALA A 56 -0.77 2.81 -5.45
C ALA A 56 -1.21 4.11 -6.13
N MET A 57 -1.64 4.04 -7.40
CA MET A 57 -2.15 5.19 -8.16
C MET A 57 -3.51 5.71 -7.66
N SER A 58 -4.24 4.90 -6.89
CA SER A 58 -5.55 5.27 -6.31
C SER A 58 -5.44 5.92 -4.91
N ILE A 59 -4.27 5.86 -4.27
CA ILE A 59 -4.04 6.50 -2.97
C ILE A 59 -3.88 8.00 -3.22
N PRO A 60 -4.72 8.86 -2.63
CA PRO A 60 -4.60 10.30 -2.81
C PRO A 60 -3.23 10.81 -2.38
N LYS A 61 -2.69 11.81 -3.08
CA LYS A 61 -1.31 12.30 -2.85
C LYS A 61 -1.04 12.70 -1.40
N GLY A 62 -2.03 13.27 -0.71
CA GLY A 62 -1.92 13.65 0.71
C GLY A 62 -2.14 12.51 1.72
N GLN A 63 -2.27 11.27 1.27
CA GLN A 63 -2.24 10.05 2.11
C GLN A 63 -0.92 9.29 1.96
N TRP A 64 0.00 9.80 1.14
CA TRP A 64 1.33 9.23 0.98
C TRP A 64 2.36 9.90 1.89
N GLY A 65 3.28 9.11 2.43
CA GLY A 65 4.59 9.60 2.82
C GLY A 65 5.40 10.01 1.58
N LYS A 66 5.98 11.22 1.56
CA LYS A 66 6.74 11.75 0.40
C LYS A 66 7.82 10.78 -0.11
N LYS A 67 8.58 10.18 0.82
CA LYS A 67 9.64 9.20 0.48
C LYS A 67 9.04 7.93 -0.14
N SER A 68 7.97 7.41 0.44
CA SER A 68 7.29 6.20 -0.03
C SER A 68 6.70 6.40 -1.43
N LEU A 69 6.04 7.55 -1.68
CA LEU A 69 5.52 7.88 -3.01
C LEU A 69 6.63 7.93 -4.06
N ASN A 70 7.74 8.62 -3.76
CA ASN A 70 8.90 8.70 -4.66
C ASN A 70 9.48 7.33 -4.98
N TYR A 71 9.68 6.50 -3.96
CA TYR A 71 10.22 5.16 -4.12
C TYR A 71 9.30 4.29 -4.98
N TRP A 72 8.00 4.23 -4.63
CA TRP A 72 7.07 3.36 -5.33
C TRP A 72 6.69 3.84 -6.73
N SER A 73 6.69 5.15 -6.99
CA SER A 73 6.52 5.67 -8.35
C SER A 73 7.64 5.20 -9.28
N LEU A 74 8.87 5.13 -8.77
CA LEU A 74 10.02 4.61 -9.51
C LEU A 74 9.90 3.09 -9.72
N ILE A 75 9.68 2.33 -8.65
CA ILE A 75 9.63 0.86 -8.71
C ILE A 75 8.44 0.33 -9.53
N LEU A 76 7.29 0.99 -9.45
CA LEU A 76 6.07 0.57 -10.17
C LEU A 76 5.91 1.30 -11.52
N GLY A 77 6.75 2.29 -11.81
CA GLY A 77 6.79 3.04 -13.06
C GLY A 77 5.49 3.80 -13.33
N PHE A 78 5.09 4.72 -12.45
CA PHE A 78 3.97 5.64 -12.69
C PHE A 78 4.35 7.08 -12.41
N ASP A 79 3.67 8.03 -13.09
CA ASP A 79 3.84 9.46 -12.84
C ASP A 79 2.97 9.89 -11.66
N GLN A 80 3.58 10.52 -10.66
CA GLN A 80 2.90 11.03 -9.48
C GLN A 80 1.93 12.18 -9.78
N ASN A 81 2.09 12.86 -10.92
CA ASN A 81 1.18 13.92 -11.35
C ASN A 81 -0.19 13.39 -11.79
N GLN A 82 -0.29 12.09 -12.08
CA GLN A 82 -1.56 11.43 -12.41
C GLN A 82 -2.40 11.08 -11.16
N ILE A 83 -1.82 11.20 -9.96
CA ILE A 83 -2.51 10.90 -8.70
C ILE A 83 -3.32 12.10 -8.25
N LYS A 84 -4.59 11.86 -7.90
CA LYS A 84 -5.50 12.90 -7.39
C LYS A 84 -4.98 13.51 -6.07
N PRO A 85 -5.15 14.82 -5.86
CA PRO A 85 -4.89 15.44 -4.55
C PRO A 85 -5.87 14.89 -3.50
N ARG A 86 -5.57 15.11 -2.21
CA ARG A 86 -6.36 14.57 -1.10
C ARG A 86 -7.78 15.14 -1.02
N PHE A 87 -7.94 16.39 -1.45
CA PHE A 87 -9.21 17.11 -1.48
C PHE A 87 -9.43 17.53 -2.93
N ASN A 88 -10.50 17.01 -3.53
CA ASN A 88 -11.11 17.47 -4.77
C ASN A 88 -12.52 17.92 -4.42
#